data_AF-A0A1Q5J8D1-F1
#
_entry.id   AF-A0A1Q5J8D1-F1
#
_cell.length_a   1.000
_cell.length_b   1.000
_cell.length_c   1.000
_cell.angle_alpha   90.00
_cell.angle_beta   90.00
_cell.angle_gamma   90.00
#
_symmetry.space_group_name_H-M   'P 1'
#
loop_
_entity.id
_entity.type
_entity.pdbx_description
1 polymer ?
#
loop_
_entity_poly.entity_id
_entity_poly.type
_entity_poly.pdbx_seq_one_letter_code
_entity_poly.pdbx_strand_id
1 'polypeptide(L)'
;MTVSLLSPVLASAAAAGGDPFGPQSRAAGHGLISVGLTADQRLVGFDVRNPADTWSLGKVSGLRGDGKLVGIDFRVQNGKLYGVGDKGGVYTVDSNAKAVKVSQLTVALQGRYFGVDFNPAANRLRVISDTGQNLRHNIDDPAAPTTTTVDGTLTNPTMPPSTALGVTGAAYTNNDLDAATATTLFDIDTTNDRVSLQSPANAGTLAPTGGLGVNAGPSAGFDIYYQASDGSNRGYAALSTGGKQRFYKVDVLSGKATAVGDFPAGRQVVDVALPLNQH
;
A
#
# COMPACT_ATOMS: atom_id res chain seq x y z
N MET A 1 36.13 40.01 -7.39
CA MET A 1 34.71 39.93 -6.97
C MET A 1 34.38 38.46 -6.74
N THR A 2 34.35 38.04 -5.49
CA THR A 2 34.04 36.67 -5.06
C THR A 2 32.56 36.57 -4.75
N VAL A 3 31.80 35.78 -5.53
CA VAL A 3 30.39 35.51 -5.27
C VAL A 3 30.30 34.28 -4.37
N SER A 4 29.93 34.50 -3.12
CA SER A 4 29.67 33.45 -2.14
C SER A 4 28.27 32.87 -2.38
N LEU A 5 28.19 31.57 -2.71
CA LEU A 5 26.93 30.85 -2.84
C LEU A 5 26.52 30.31 -1.45
N LEU A 6 25.58 31.00 -0.82
CA LEU A 6 24.87 30.50 0.37
C LEU A 6 24.03 29.29 -0.03
N SER A 7 24.44 28.11 0.40
CA SER A 7 23.61 26.90 0.32
C SER A 7 22.54 26.96 1.41
N PRO A 8 21.24 26.81 1.10
CA PRO A 8 20.22 26.73 2.13
C PRO A 8 20.34 25.37 2.83
N VAL A 9 20.63 25.41 4.13
CA VAL A 9 20.52 24.25 5.02
C VAL A 9 19.04 23.90 5.13
N LEU A 10 18.63 22.80 4.52
CA LEU A 10 17.35 22.15 4.79
C LEU A 10 17.39 21.65 6.23
N ALA A 11 16.68 22.35 7.12
CA ALA A 11 16.44 21.88 8.47
C ALA A 11 15.56 20.63 8.41
N SER A 12 16.12 19.48 8.77
CA SER A 12 15.34 18.28 9.07
C SER A 12 14.52 18.58 10.32
N ALA A 13 13.22 18.81 10.14
CA ALA A 13 12.29 18.73 11.25
C ALA A 13 12.15 17.25 11.62
N ALA A 14 12.99 16.78 12.56
CA ALA A 14 12.70 15.57 13.30
C ALA A 14 11.39 15.80 14.05
N ALA A 15 10.30 15.23 13.55
CA ALA A 15 9.03 15.22 14.26
C ALA A 15 9.19 14.35 15.51
N ALA A 16 9.51 14.97 16.63
CA ALA A 16 9.52 14.37 17.97
C ALA A 16 8.10 14.12 18.49
N GLY A 17 7.27 13.43 17.70
CA GLY A 17 5.99 12.88 18.09
C GLY A 17 5.98 11.41 17.69
N GLY A 18 5.70 10.52 18.65
CA GLY A 18 5.60 9.09 18.35
C GLY A 18 4.59 8.81 17.23
N ASP A 19 4.74 7.68 16.54
CA ASP A 19 3.82 7.24 15.50
C ASP A 19 2.37 7.35 16.02
N PRO A 20 1.51 8.21 15.42
CA PRO A 20 0.14 8.40 15.89
C PRO A 20 -0.72 7.14 15.75
N PHE A 21 -0.29 6.17 14.93
CA PHE A 21 -0.91 4.85 14.77
C PHE A 21 -0.32 3.78 15.70
N GLY A 22 0.74 4.11 16.43
CA GLY A 22 1.37 3.25 17.42
C GLY A 22 0.45 2.93 18.61
N PRO A 23 0.80 1.93 19.42
CA PRO A 23 -0.01 1.53 20.56
C PRO A 23 0.00 2.62 21.65
N GLN A 24 -1.08 3.38 21.79
CA GLN A 24 -1.17 4.48 22.76
C GLN A 24 -1.26 4.02 24.23
N SER A 25 -1.41 2.72 24.50
CA SER A 25 -1.60 2.17 25.86
C SER A 25 -1.07 0.74 26.07
N ARG A 26 -0.26 0.23 25.14
CA ARG A 26 0.40 -1.09 25.27
C ARG A 26 1.88 -0.86 25.52
N ALA A 27 2.55 -1.79 26.19
CA ALA A 27 4.00 -1.76 26.29
C ALA A 27 4.56 -1.65 24.86
N ALA A 28 5.17 -0.50 24.54
CA ALA A 28 5.73 -0.23 23.24
C ALA A 28 6.91 -1.20 23.05
N GLY A 29 6.62 -2.39 22.51
CA GLY A 29 7.66 -3.23 21.96
C GLY A 29 8.30 -2.47 20.80
N HIS A 30 9.63 -2.51 20.71
CA HIS A 30 10.38 -2.05 19.54
C HIS A 30 10.10 -3.00 18.36
N GLY A 31 8.94 -2.83 17.73
CA GLY A 31 8.45 -3.67 16.66
C GLY A 31 7.89 -2.82 15.54
N LEU A 32 8.11 -3.26 14.30
CA LEU A 32 7.47 -2.67 13.14
C LEU A 32 5.95 -2.84 13.27
N ILE A 33 5.24 -1.73 13.29
CA ILE A 33 3.79 -1.65 13.36
C ILE A 33 3.23 -1.54 11.95
N SER A 34 2.08 -2.17 11.71
CA SER A 34 1.27 -1.99 10.52
C SER A 34 -0.11 -1.51 10.90
N VAL A 35 -0.67 -0.66 10.04
CA VAL A 35 -2.09 -0.29 10.04
C VAL A 35 -2.82 -1.23 9.11
N GLY A 36 -3.89 -1.85 9.57
CA GLY A 36 -4.76 -2.70 8.77
C GLY A 36 -6.14 -2.06 8.54
N LEU A 37 -6.67 -2.20 7.33
CA LEU A 37 -8.08 -1.96 7.02
C LEU A 37 -8.83 -3.30 7.12
N THR A 38 -9.91 -3.35 7.90
CA THR A 38 -10.73 -4.56 8.04
C THR A 38 -11.89 -4.59 7.04
N ALA A 39 -12.39 -5.79 6.74
CA ALA A 39 -13.56 -6.01 5.88
C ALA A 39 -14.81 -5.22 6.33
N ASP A 40 -14.96 -5.00 7.63
CA ASP A 40 -16.06 -4.24 8.25
C ASP A 40 -15.73 -2.75 8.47
N GLN A 41 -14.73 -2.23 7.74
CA GLN A 41 -14.36 -0.82 7.65
C GLN A 41 -13.90 -0.21 8.97
N ARG A 42 -12.99 -0.91 9.66
CA ARG A 42 -12.23 -0.37 10.78
C ARG A 42 -10.75 -0.27 10.42
N LEU A 43 -10.09 0.71 11.01
CA LEU A 43 -8.64 0.69 11.11
C LEU A 43 -8.23 -0.04 12.38
N VAL A 44 -7.20 -0.87 12.27
CA VAL A 44 -6.54 -1.56 13.38
C VAL A 44 -5.04 -1.34 13.29
N GLY A 45 -4.37 -1.39 14.43
CA GLY A 45 -2.90 -1.50 14.48
C GLY A 45 -2.48 -2.88 14.98
N PHE A 46 -1.31 -3.33 14.56
CA PHE A 46 -0.70 -4.57 15.04
C PHE A 46 0.83 -4.57 14.83
N ASP A 47 1.56 -5.33 15.65
CA ASP A 47 2.98 -5.63 15.42
C ASP A 47 3.06 -6.69 14.31
N VAL A 48 3.89 -6.46 13.28
CA VAL A 48 4.05 -7.37 12.13
C VAL A 48 4.54 -8.78 12.51
N ARG A 49 4.97 -8.99 13.76
CA ARG A 49 5.38 -10.28 14.32
C ARG A 49 4.23 -11.00 15.05
N ASN A 50 3.16 -10.30 15.40
CA ASN A 50 2.04 -10.83 16.17
C ASN A 50 0.69 -10.26 15.69
N PRO A 51 0.20 -10.67 14.50
CA PRO A 51 -1.07 -10.19 13.95
C PRO A 51 -2.30 -10.62 14.78
N ALA A 52 -2.16 -11.59 15.70
CA ALA A 52 -3.22 -11.99 16.60
C ALA A 52 -3.52 -10.91 17.66
N ASP A 53 -2.52 -10.11 18.05
CA ASP A 53 -2.66 -9.04 19.03
C ASP A 53 -2.96 -7.68 18.38
N THR A 54 -4.06 -7.61 17.63
CA THR A 54 -4.55 -6.37 17.02
C THR A 54 -5.25 -5.45 18.03
N TRP A 55 -5.09 -4.13 17.88
CA TRP A 55 -5.89 -3.11 18.57
C TRP A 55 -6.71 -2.30 17.59
N SER A 56 -7.85 -1.76 18.06
CA SER A 56 -8.72 -0.93 17.23
C SER A 56 -8.23 0.52 17.24
N LEU A 57 -8.17 1.15 16.06
CA LEU A 57 -7.97 2.59 15.89
C LEU A 57 -9.31 3.31 15.68
N GLY A 58 -10.31 2.62 15.12
CA GLY A 58 -11.66 3.16 14.99
C GLY A 58 -12.40 2.60 13.78
N LYS A 59 -13.71 2.85 13.70
CA LYS A 59 -14.48 2.62 12.48
C LYS A 59 -14.27 3.81 11.54
N VAL A 60 -13.99 3.53 10.26
CA VAL A 60 -13.83 4.56 9.25
C VAL A 60 -15.10 5.42 9.20
N SER A 61 -14.90 6.73 9.29
CA SER A 61 -15.98 7.73 9.27
C SER A 61 -15.56 8.94 8.43
N GLY A 62 -16.51 9.80 8.04
CA GLY A 62 -16.20 11.03 7.29
C GLY A 62 -16.12 10.87 5.76
N LEU A 63 -16.39 9.68 5.23
CA LEU A 63 -16.51 9.45 3.78
C LEU A 63 -17.64 10.32 3.19
N ARG A 64 -17.39 10.91 2.02
CA ARG A 64 -18.32 11.82 1.32
C ARG A 64 -18.52 11.36 -0.12
N GLY A 65 -19.64 10.68 -0.35
CA GLY A 65 -20.01 10.11 -1.65
C GLY A 65 -19.67 8.63 -1.77
N ASP A 66 -18.61 8.18 -1.09
CA ASP A 66 -18.15 6.78 -0.98
C ASP A 66 -18.82 6.07 0.20
N GLY A 67 -19.08 4.76 0.06
CA GLY A 67 -19.65 3.92 1.11
C GLY A 67 -18.60 3.18 1.95
N LYS A 68 -17.42 2.95 1.38
CA LYS A 68 -16.30 2.25 2.02
C LYS A 68 -14.97 2.62 1.38
N LEU A 69 -13.87 2.35 2.07
CA LEU A 69 -12.53 2.31 1.49
C LEU A 69 -12.28 0.96 0.80
N VAL A 70 -11.58 1.00 -0.32
CA VAL A 70 -11.12 -0.16 -1.10
C VAL A 70 -9.65 -0.48 -0.87
N GLY A 71 -8.85 0.49 -0.43
CA GLY A 71 -7.46 0.31 -0.02
C GLY A 71 -6.89 1.55 0.68
N ILE A 72 -5.76 1.38 1.34
CA ILE A 72 -5.05 2.39 2.13
C ILE A 72 -3.54 2.31 1.89
N ASP A 73 -2.84 3.44 2.00
CA ASP A 73 -1.37 3.47 1.98
C ASP A 73 -0.83 4.79 2.59
N PHE A 74 0.40 4.77 3.09
CA PHE A 74 1.11 5.95 3.56
C PHE A 74 1.81 6.69 2.42
N ARG A 75 1.42 7.95 2.24
CA ARG A 75 2.07 8.80 1.24
C ARG A 75 3.43 9.30 1.74
N VAL A 76 4.50 8.94 1.06
CA VAL A 76 5.88 9.26 1.45
C VAL A 76 6.17 10.76 1.53
N GLN A 77 5.55 11.59 0.69
CA GLN A 77 5.80 13.03 0.66
C GLN A 77 5.30 13.78 1.90
N ASN A 78 4.39 13.20 2.69
CA ASN A 78 3.84 13.89 3.87
C ASN A 78 3.56 12.97 5.07
N GLY A 79 3.85 11.67 4.97
CA GLY A 79 3.70 10.69 6.04
C GLY A 79 2.25 10.44 6.48
N LYS A 80 1.25 10.93 5.74
CA LYS A 80 -0.16 10.71 6.09
C LYS A 80 -0.64 9.40 5.51
N LEU A 81 -1.52 8.73 6.25
CA LEU A 81 -2.31 7.62 5.71
C LEU A 81 -3.37 8.18 4.76
N TYR A 82 -3.44 7.59 3.58
CA TYR A 82 -4.47 7.85 2.58
C TYR A 82 -5.35 6.62 2.41
N GLY A 83 -6.58 6.84 1.95
CA GLY A 83 -7.49 5.78 1.53
C GLY A 83 -8.22 6.14 0.25
N VAL A 84 -8.50 5.14 -0.56
CA VAL A 84 -9.34 5.26 -1.77
C VAL A 84 -10.71 4.68 -1.48
N GLY A 85 -11.77 5.42 -1.79
CA GLY A 85 -13.15 5.02 -1.64
C GLY A 85 -13.69 4.22 -2.83
N ASP A 86 -14.78 3.49 -2.63
CA ASP A 86 -15.43 2.64 -3.65
C ASP A 86 -16.03 3.38 -4.85
N LYS A 87 -16.15 4.71 -4.77
CA LYS A 87 -16.52 5.60 -5.89
C LYS A 87 -15.37 6.54 -6.27
N GLY A 88 -14.13 6.20 -5.89
CA GLY A 88 -12.92 6.91 -6.25
C GLY A 88 -12.67 8.18 -5.43
N GLY A 89 -13.35 8.42 -4.32
CA GLY A 89 -12.92 9.49 -3.42
C GLY A 89 -11.54 9.17 -2.85
N VAL A 90 -10.64 10.15 -2.81
CA VAL A 90 -9.32 9.99 -2.17
C VAL A 90 -9.32 10.79 -0.87
N TYR A 91 -8.94 10.13 0.21
CA TYR A 91 -9.05 10.64 1.57
C TYR A 91 -7.70 10.62 2.25
N THR A 92 -7.40 11.62 3.08
CA THR A 92 -6.47 11.43 4.20
C THR A 92 -7.25 10.83 5.36
N VAL A 93 -6.66 9.90 6.09
CA VAL A 93 -7.29 9.23 7.24
C VAL A 93 -6.38 9.40 8.46
N ASP A 94 -6.94 9.87 9.58
CA ASP A 94 -6.19 10.04 10.83
C ASP A 94 -6.17 8.77 11.70
N SER A 95 -5.44 8.80 12.81
CA SER A 95 -5.31 7.67 13.74
C SER A 95 -6.59 7.35 14.53
N ASN A 96 -7.64 8.16 14.43
CA ASN A 96 -8.98 7.86 14.94
C ASN A 96 -9.91 7.32 13.84
N ALA A 97 -9.35 6.93 12.68
CA ALA A 97 -10.07 6.48 11.49
C ALA A 97 -11.05 7.53 10.91
N LYS A 98 -10.76 8.83 11.10
CA LYS A 98 -11.55 9.90 10.48
C LYS A 98 -10.97 10.25 9.11
N ALA A 99 -11.77 10.02 8.08
CA ALA A 99 -11.44 10.34 6.71
C ALA A 99 -11.86 11.78 6.34
N VAL A 100 -10.98 12.48 5.62
CA VAL A 100 -11.26 13.78 5.01
C VAL A 100 -10.96 13.68 3.53
N LYS A 101 -11.96 13.95 2.68
CA LYS A 101 -11.80 13.89 1.23
C LYS A 101 -10.87 15.02 0.77
N VAL A 102 -9.82 14.67 0.06
CA VAL A 102 -8.81 15.60 -0.45
C VAL A 102 -8.70 15.59 -1.97
N SER A 103 -9.18 14.53 -2.62
CA SER A 103 -9.20 14.44 -4.08
C SER A 103 -10.31 13.48 -4.55
N GLN A 104 -10.45 13.34 -5.86
CA GLN A 104 -11.41 12.47 -6.52
C GLN A 104 -10.75 11.87 -7.77
N LEU A 105 -10.82 10.55 -7.93
CA LEU A 105 -10.44 9.90 -9.18
C LEU A 105 -11.39 10.37 -10.29
N THR A 106 -10.82 10.78 -11.42
CA THR A 106 -11.56 11.21 -12.61
C THR A 106 -11.94 10.05 -13.52
N VAL A 107 -11.42 8.85 -13.23
CA VAL A 107 -11.76 7.58 -13.87
C VAL A 107 -12.41 6.67 -12.84
N ALA A 108 -13.51 6.03 -13.21
CA ALA A 108 -14.22 5.11 -12.34
C ALA A 108 -13.41 3.84 -12.08
N LEU A 109 -13.47 3.34 -10.84
CA LEU A 109 -12.92 2.05 -10.47
C LEU A 109 -13.70 0.92 -11.15
N GLN A 110 -12.98 -0.06 -11.69
CA GLN A 110 -13.54 -1.25 -12.32
C GLN A 110 -13.08 -2.49 -11.57
N GLY A 111 -14.01 -3.37 -11.21
CA GLY A 111 -13.72 -4.58 -10.45
C GLY A 111 -14.25 -4.53 -9.02
N ARG A 112 -13.79 -5.49 -8.22
CA ARG A 112 -14.23 -5.70 -6.84
C ARG A 112 -13.09 -5.60 -5.83
N TYR A 113 -11.87 -5.95 -6.23
CA TYR A 113 -10.70 -6.02 -5.36
C TYR A 113 -9.59 -5.17 -5.97
N PHE A 114 -8.90 -4.41 -5.11
CA PHE A 114 -8.02 -3.34 -5.55
C PHE A 114 -6.74 -3.35 -4.74
N GLY A 115 -5.62 -3.10 -5.42
CA GLY A 115 -4.35 -2.72 -4.78
C GLY A 115 -4.20 -1.20 -4.86
N VAL A 116 -3.78 -0.56 -3.78
CA VAL A 116 -3.62 0.90 -3.67
C VAL A 116 -2.27 1.19 -3.04
N ASP A 117 -1.43 1.99 -3.70
CA ASP A 117 -0.08 2.27 -3.19
C ASP A 117 0.48 3.58 -3.77
N PHE A 118 1.30 4.31 -3.01
CA PHE A 118 2.00 5.49 -3.50
C PHE A 118 3.37 5.13 -4.06
N ASN A 119 3.62 5.53 -5.32
CA ASN A 119 4.98 5.57 -5.83
C ASN A 119 5.72 6.76 -5.20
N PRO A 120 6.77 6.54 -4.39
CA PRO A 120 7.44 7.63 -3.69
C PRO A 120 8.26 8.51 -4.65
N ALA A 121 8.93 7.91 -5.64
CA ALA A 121 9.71 8.65 -6.64
C ALA A 121 8.82 9.48 -7.57
N ALA A 122 7.68 8.94 -7.99
CA ALA A 122 6.78 9.65 -8.91
C ALA A 122 5.81 10.60 -8.20
N ASN A 123 5.65 10.49 -6.87
CA ASN A 123 4.57 11.15 -6.12
C ASN A 123 3.20 10.92 -6.79
N ARG A 124 2.85 9.65 -7.01
CA ARG A 124 1.58 9.27 -7.65
C ARG A 124 0.93 8.11 -6.91
N LEU A 125 -0.38 8.20 -6.76
CA LEU A 125 -1.21 7.12 -6.26
C LEU A 125 -1.46 6.12 -7.40
N ARG A 126 -1.05 4.86 -7.21
CA ARG A 126 -1.39 3.72 -8.07
C ARG A 126 -2.65 3.06 -7.54
N VAL A 127 -3.58 2.72 -8.44
CA VAL A 127 -4.72 1.85 -8.12
C VAL A 127 -4.81 0.79 -9.21
N ILE A 128 -4.72 -0.48 -8.81
CA ILE A 128 -4.93 -1.62 -9.72
C ILE A 128 -6.14 -2.43 -9.29
N SER A 129 -6.64 -3.34 -10.15
CA SER A 129 -7.79 -4.18 -9.80
C SER A 129 -7.78 -5.58 -10.38
N ASP A 130 -8.67 -6.41 -9.84
CA ASP A 130 -8.97 -7.76 -10.30
C ASP A 130 -9.43 -7.85 -11.78
N THR A 131 -9.79 -6.74 -12.42
CA THR A 131 -10.13 -6.70 -13.85
C THR A 131 -8.96 -6.32 -14.75
N GLY A 132 -7.76 -6.16 -14.18
CA GLY A 132 -6.56 -5.69 -14.88
C GLY A 132 -6.52 -4.18 -15.08
N GLN A 133 -7.38 -3.42 -14.37
CA GLN A 133 -7.33 -1.97 -14.39
C GLN A 133 -6.01 -1.50 -13.78
N ASN A 134 -5.41 -0.45 -14.36
CA ASN A 134 -4.16 0.12 -13.90
C ASN A 134 -4.26 1.66 -14.00
N LEU A 135 -4.48 2.31 -12.87
CA LEU A 135 -4.69 3.75 -12.77
C LEU A 135 -3.54 4.43 -12.05
N ARG A 136 -3.23 5.65 -12.46
CA ARG A 136 -2.29 6.52 -11.77
C ARG A 136 -2.90 7.89 -11.56
N HIS A 137 -2.99 8.33 -10.31
CA HIS A 137 -3.64 9.57 -9.94
C HIS A 137 -2.64 10.57 -9.35
N ASN A 138 -2.73 11.81 -9.81
CA ASN A 138 -1.98 12.91 -9.23
C ASN A 138 -2.80 13.59 -8.12
N ILE A 139 -2.22 13.72 -6.94
CA ILE A 139 -2.87 14.33 -5.78
C ILE A 139 -2.67 15.84 -5.79
N ASP A 140 -1.42 16.28 -5.85
CA ASP A 140 -1.02 17.67 -5.62
C ASP A 140 0.34 18.04 -6.23
N ASP A 141 0.92 17.20 -7.11
CA ASP A 141 2.14 17.59 -7.82
C ASP A 141 1.81 18.77 -8.75
N PRO A 142 2.37 19.97 -8.51
CA PRO A 142 2.05 21.16 -9.30
C PRO A 142 2.55 21.05 -10.74
N ALA A 143 3.44 20.12 -11.06
CA ALA A 143 3.94 19.89 -12.42
C ALA A 143 2.95 19.13 -13.32
N ALA A 144 1.83 18.62 -12.77
CA ALA A 144 0.83 17.86 -13.52
C ALA A 144 -0.61 18.19 -13.08
N PRO A 145 -1.62 17.99 -13.95
CA PRO A 145 -3.02 18.14 -13.54
C PRO A 145 -3.41 17.10 -12.49
N THR A 146 -4.34 17.45 -11.59
CA THR A 146 -4.89 16.58 -10.54
C THR A 146 -5.96 15.63 -11.09
N THR A 147 -5.53 14.78 -12.02
CA THR A 147 -6.39 13.83 -12.76
C THR A 147 -5.84 12.41 -12.66
N THR A 148 -6.74 11.46 -12.90
CA THR A 148 -6.41 10.04 -13.05
C THR A 148 -6.04 9.74 -14.50
N THR A 149 -4.90 9.10 -14.68
CA THR A 149 -4.45 8.53 -15.95
C THR A 149 -4.81 7.04 -15.97
N VAL A 150 -5.39 6.58 -17.08
CA VAL A 150 -5.52 5.14 -17.37
C VAL A 150 -4.21 4.71 -18.03
N ASP A 151 -3.40 3.96 -17.28
CA ASP A 151 -2.17 3.36 -17.81
C ASP A 151 -2.53 2.04 -18.55
N GLY A 152 -1.53 1.37 -19.14
CA GLY A 152 -1.74 0.10 -19.84
C GLY A 152 -2.35 -0.97 -18.93
N THR A 153 -3.31 -1.73 -19.47
CA THR A 153 -3.95 -2.86 -18.78
C THR A 153 -2.90 -3.83 -18.27
N LEU A 154 -3.13 -4.38 -17.07
CA LEU A 154 -2.24 -5.41 -16.55
C LEU A 154 -2.24 -6.64 -17.46
N THR A 155 -1.07 -7.13 -17.85
CA THR A 155 -0.92 -8.22 -18.83
C THR A 155 0.06 -9.27 -18.36
N ASN A 156 -0.32 -10.52 -18.58
CA ASN A 156 0.53 -11.69 -18.39
C ASN A 156 1.46 -11.87 -19.59
N PRO A 157 2.68 -12.41 -19.37
CA PRO A 157 3.69 -12.60 -20.42
C PRO A 157 3.41 -13.86 -21.26
N THR A 158 2.18 -14.01 -21.73
CA THR A 158 1.76 -15.02 -22.70
C THR A 158 2.01 -14.54 -24.13
N MET A 159 1.90 -15.43 -25.11
CA MET A 159 2.04 -15.07 -26.53
C MET A 159 0.75 -15.45 -27.29
N PRO A 160 -0.09 -14.47 -27.69
CA PRO A 160 0.01 -13.04 -27.39
C PRO A 160 -0.26 -12.71 -25.91
N PRO A 161 0.17 -11.54 -25.39
CA PRO A 161 -0.12 -11.13 -24.02
C PRO A 161 -1.62 -11.12 -23.75
N SER A 162 -2.01 -11.64 -22.59
CA SER A 162 -3.40 -11.67 -22.14
C SER A 162 -3.59 -10.77 -20.93
N THR A 163 -4.76 -10.13 -20.80
CA THR A 163 -5.13 -9.39 -19.58
C THR A 163 -4.93 -10.25 -18.33
N ALA A 164 -4.25 -9.71 -17.33
CA ALA A 164 -4.10 -10.31 -16.02
C ALA A 164 -5.33 -9.99 -15.18
N LEU A 165 -6.04 -11.03 -14.72
CA LEU A 165 -7.21 -10.92 -13.86
C LEU A 165 -6.85 -11.38 -12.45
N GLY A 166 -7.42 -10.74 -11.43
CA GLY A 166 -7.16 -11.03 -10.01
C GLY A 166 -5.82 -10.52 -9.49
N VAL A 167 -5.26 -9.47 -10.10
CA VAL A 167 -4.11 -8.75 -9.54
C VAL A 167 -4.63 -7.69 -8.57
N THR A 168 -4.49 -7.94 -7.27
CA THR A 168 -5.28 -7.23 -6.24
C THR A 168 -4.44 -6.65 -5.11
N GLY A 169 -3.13 -6.85 -5.10
CA GLY A 169 -2.20 -6.17 -4.20
C GLY A 169 -1.09 -5.53 -5.03
N ALA A 170 -0.64 -4.35 -4.62
CA ALA A 170 0.42 -3.58 -5.27
C ALA A 170 1.26 -2.91 -4.19
N ALA A 171 2.58 -2.90 -4.33
CA ALA A 171 3.46 -2.21 -3.41
C ALA A 171 4.77 -1.78 -4.09
N TYR A 172 5.21 -0.55 -3.85
CA TYR A 172 6.50 -0.03 -4.28
C TYR A 172 7.59 -0.29 -3.25
N THR A 173 8.79 -0.62 -3.72
CA THR A 173 10.01 -0.63 -2.90
C THR A 173 10.53 0.79 -2.67
N ASN A 174 11.43 0.92 -1.68
CA ASN A 174 12.19 2.15 -1.39
C ASN A 174 11.27 3.35 -1.09
N ASN A 175 10.39 3.16 -0.10
CA ASN A 175 9.48 4.17 0.42
C ASN A 175 10.22 5.26 1.21
N ASP A 176 11.05 6.04 0.50
CA ASP A 176 11.81 7.19 0.98
C ASP A 176 11.71 8.39 0.00
N LEU A 177 12.40 9.49 0.30
CA LEU A 177 12.46 10.68 -0.57
C LEU A 177 13.84 10.89 -1.21
N ASP A 178 14.72 9.89 -1.15
CA ASP A 178 16.04 10.00 -1.75
C ASP A 178 15.90 9.84 -3.27
N ALA A 179 16.36 10.83 -4.04
CA ALA A 179 16.30 10.77 -5.49
C ALA A 179 17.26 9.71 -6.08
N ALA A 180 18.23 9.22 -5.29
CA ALA A 180 19.16 8.18 -5.69
C ALA A 180 18.57 6.76 -5.56
N THR A 181 17.50 6.57 -4.79
CA THR A 181 16.81 5.30 -4.60
C THR A 181 15.67 5.18 -5.61
N ALA A 182 15.87 4.36 -6.65
CA ALA A 182 14.80 4.07 -7.61
C ALA A 182 13.69 3.22 -6.99
N THR A 183 12.47 3.27 -7.52
CA THR A 183 11.34 2.45 -7.01
C THR A 183 11.01 1.33 -7.97
N THR A 184 10.56 0.19 -7.42
CA THR A 184 10.13 -0.98 -8.18
C THR A 184 8.75 -1.39 -7.70
N LEU A 185 7.81 -1.61 -8.63
CA LEU A 185 6.45 -2.05 -8.32
C LEU A 185 6.36 -3.57 -8.34
N PHE A 186 5.85 -4.15 -7.26
CA PHE A 186 5.48 -5.56 -7.20
C PHE A 186 3.98 -5.71 -6.96
N ASP A 187 3.41 -6.74 -7.57
CA ASP A 187 1.99 -7.06 -7.47
C ASP A 187 1.76 -8.47 -6.94
N ILE A 188 0.63 -8.66 -6.27
CA ILE A 188 0.09 -9.97 -5.92
C ILE A 188 -1.05 -10.33 -6.89
N ASP A 189 -0.83 -11.40 -7.66
CA ASP A 189 -1.81 -12.05 -8.52
C ASP A 189 -2.43 -13.21 -7.74
N THR A 190 -3.64 -12.97 -7.23
CA THR A 190 -4.40 -13.94 -6.42
C THR A 190 -5.08 -15.02 -7.26
N THR A 191 -5.23 -14.82 -8.57
CA THR A 191 -5.76 -15.88 -9.46
C THR A 191 -4.71 -16.94 -9.73
N ASN A 192 -3.45 -16.52 -9.91
CA ASN A 192 -2.33 -17.40 -10.24
C ASN A 192 -1.40 -17.69 -9.06
N ASP A 193 -1.78 -17.28 -7.85
CA ASP A 193 -1.04 -17.47 -6.60
C ASP A 193 0.45 -17.10 -6.72
N ARG A 194 0.75 -15.88 -7.16
CA ARG A 194 2.14 -15.45 -7.39
C ARG A 194 2.39 -13.97 -7.12
N VAL A 195 3.66 -13.64 -6.94
CA VAL A 195 4.16 -12.27 -7.02
C VAL A 195 4.68 -12.00 -8.43
N SER A 196 4.45 -10.80 -8.92
CA SER A 196 4.99 -10.32 -10.19
C SER A 196 5.64 -8.96 -10.02
N LEU A 197 6.73 -8.73 -10.74
CA LEU A 197 7.27 -7.41 -11.01
C LEU A 197 6.40 -6.74 -12.10
N GLN A 198 5.94 -5.51 -11.89
CA GLN A 198 5.25 -4.74 -12.93
C GLN A 198 6.23 -3.77 -13.60
N SER A 199 6.74 -4.13 -14.77
CA SER A 199 7.77 -3.35 -15.47
C SER A 199 7.61 -3.38 -16.99
N PRO A 200 7.44 -2.23 -17.66
CA PRO A 200 7.23 -0.89 -17.07
C PRO A 200 5.88 -0.78 -16.35
N ALA A 201 5.83 -0.11 -15.20
CA ALA A 201 4.60 0.06 -14.42
C ALA A 201 3.46 0.68 -15.26
N ASN A 202 3.73 1.73 -16.03
CA ASN A 202 2.70 2.39 -16.84
C ASN A 202 2.26 1.57 -18.07
N ALA A 203 3.02 0.54 -18.46
CA ALA A 203 2.62 -0.38 -19.53
C ALA A 203 1.75 -1.54 -19.02
N GLY A 204 1.75 -1.80 -17.70
CA GLY A 204 1.00 -2.89 -17.08
C GLY A 204 1.59 -4.29 -17.32
N THR A 205 2.81 -4.39 -17.86
CA THR A 205 3.43 -5.69 -18.14
C THR A 205 3.89 -6.36 -16.85
N LEU A 206 3.42 -7.58 -16.60
CA LEU A 206 3.80 -8.38 -15.45
C LEU A 206 4.91 -9.38 -15.80
N ALA A 207 5.91 -9.46 -14.94
CA ALA A 207 6.97 -10.45 -14.96
C ALA A 207 6.94 -11.25 -13.65
N PRO A 208 6.39 -12.48 -13.64
CA PRO A 208 6.31 -13.31 -12.45
C PRO A 208 7.68 -13.53 -11.81
N THR A 209 7.77 -13.30 -10.50
CA THR A 209 8.99 -13.57 -9.72
C THR A 209 8.93 -14.94 -9.04
N GLY A 210 7.73 -15.40 -8.67
CA GLY A 210 7.48 -16.77 -8.28
C GLY A 210 6.16 -16.94 -7.52
N GLY A 211 5.87 -18.19 -7.13
CA GLY A 211 4.59 -18.55 -6.50
C GLY A 211 4.53 -18.22 -5.01
N LEU A 212 3.34 -17.84 -4.53
CA LEU A 212 3.05 -17.59 -3.11
C LEU A 212 3.25 -18.83 -2.25
N GLY A 213 3.03 -20.03 -2.80
CA GLY A 213 3.06 -21.29 -2.06
C GLY A 213 1.82 -21.53 -1.19
N VAL A 214 0.82 -20.66 -1.30
CA VAL A 214 -0.50 -20.74 -0.68
C VAL A 214 -1.56 -20.38 -1.71
N ASN A 215 -2.76 -20.94 -1.58
CA ASN A 215 -3.92 -20.56 -2.38
C ASN A 215 -4.59 -19.33 -1.75
N ALA A 216 -4.36 -18.17 -2.34
CA ALA A 216 -4.90 -16.91 -1.90
C ALA A 216 -6.34 -16.73 -2.36
N GLY A 217 -7.18 -16.21 -1.47
CA GLY A 217 -8.48 -15.69 -1.83
C GLY A 217 -8.35 -14.41 -2.66
N PRO A 218 -9.46 -13.92 -3.22
CA PRO A 218 -9.44 -12.87 -4.25
C PRO A 218 -9.09 -11.47 -3.74
N SER A 219 -8.77 -11.31 -2.46
CA SER A 219 -8.41 -10.03 -1.85
C SER A 219 -7.02 -10.16 -1.25
N ALA A 220 -6.13 -9.24 -1.59
CA ALA A 220 -4.80 -9.14 -1.01
C ALA A 220 -4.58 -7.70 -0.53
N GLY A 221 -4.16 -7.56 0.72
CA GLY A 221 -3.47 -6.36 1.18
C GLY A 221 -1.98 -6.56 1.01
N PHE A 222 -1.24 -5.60 0.45
CA PHE A 222 0.18 -5.76 0.19
C PHE A 222 0.90 -4.45 0.35
N ASP A 223 2.00 -4.47 1.10
CA ASP A 223 2.87 -3.31 1.27
C ASP A 223 4.32 -3.77 1.50
N ILE A 224 5.27 -2.93 1.14
CA ILE A 224 6.71 -3.15 1.29
C ILE A 224 7.27 -2.06 2.21
N TYR A 225 7.73 -2.50 3.39
CA TYR A 225 8.45 -1.62 4.28
C TYR A 225 9.91 -1.48 3.84
N TYR A 226 10.36 -0.24 3.70
CA TYR A 226 11.76 0.09 3.46
C TYR A 226 12.47 0.42 4.77
N GLN A 227 13.53 -0.33 5.08
CA GLN A 227 14.38 -0.07 6.23
C GLN A 227 15.60 0.73 5.81
N ALA A 228 15.57 2.05 6.03
CA ALA A 228 16.66 2.95 5.64
C ALA A 228 18.01 2.64 6.31
N SER A 229 18.01 2.02 7.50
CA SER A 229 19.24 1.72 8.23
C SER A 229 20.12 0.64 7.58
N ASP A 230 19.53 -0.24 6.77
CA ASP A 230 20.25 -1.29 6.04
C ASP A 230 19.93 -1.31 4.53
N GLY A 231 19.08 -0.39 4.05
CA GLY A 231 18.65 -0.30 2.65
C GLY A 231 17.78 -1.47 2.18
N SER A 232 17.21 -2.26 3.11
CA SER A 232 16.43 -3.45 2.76
C SER A 232 14.94 -3.15 2.56
N ASN A 233 14.32 -3.95 1.69
CA ASN A 233 12.88 -3.95 1.47
C ASN A 233 12.27 -5.24 2.05
N ARG A 234 11.15 -5.12 2.76
CA ARG A 234 10.47 -6.26 3.40
C ARG A 234 9.00 -6.25 3.02
N GLY A 235 8.60 -7.22 2.21
CA GLY A 235 7.21 -7.38 1.78
C GLY A 235 6.33 -8.03 2.84
N TYR A 236 5.12 -7.52 2.98
CA TYR A 236 4.10 -8.05 3.89
C TYR A 236 2.74 -8.08 3.22
N ALA A 237 1.97 -9.14 3.46
CA ALA A 237 0.65 -9.27 2.88
C ALA A 237 -0.41 -9.76 3.87
N ALA A 238 -1.62 -9.21 3.75
CA ALA A 238 -2.84 -9.80 4.31
C ALA A 238 -3.53 -10.62 3.22
N LEU A 239 -3.57 -11.95 3.38
CA LEU A 239 -4.17 -12.87 2.40
C LEU A 239 -5.22 -13.75 3.06
N SER A 240 -6.33 -13.96 2.36
CA SER A 240 -7.31 -14.97 2.75
C SER A 240 -6.79 -16.34 2.33
N THR A 241 -6.64 -17.28 3.26
CA THR A 241 -6.16 -18.64 2.94
C THR A 241 -6.93 -19.64 3.79
N GLY A 242 -7.52 -20.66 3.16
CA GLY A 242 -8.37 -21.63 3.87
C GLY A 242 -9.55 -20.98 4.61
N GLY A 243 -10.10 -19.89 4.08
CA GLY A 243 -11.25 -19.18 4.65
C GLY A 243 -10.95 -18.23 5.81
N LYS A 244 -9.67 -17.98 6.14
CA LYS A 244 -9.25 -17.04 7.19
C LYS A 244 -8.32 -15.97 6.66
N GLN A 245 -8.44 -14.74 7.16
CA GLN A 245 -7.42 -13.72 6.92
C GLN A 245 -6.18 -14.00 7.76
N ARG A 246 -5.02 -14.03 7.09
CA ARG A 246 -3.71 -14.25 7.70
C ARG A 246 -2.72 -13.21 7.22
N PHE A 247 -1.74 -12.94 8.05
CA PHE A 247 -0.63 -12.07 7.73
C PHE A 247 0.60 -12.89 7.32
N TYR A 248 1.28 -12.43 6.28
CA TYR A 248 2.42 -13.10 5.66
C TYR A 248 3.60 -12.15 5.52
N LYS A 249 4.81 -12.69 5.66
CA LYS A 249 6.00 -12.10 5.04
C LYS A 249 6.07 -12.60 3.60
N VAL A 250 6.40 -11.71 2.67
CA VAL A 250 6.51 -12.02 1.24
C VAL A 250 7.92 -11.71 0.76
N ASP A 251 8.59 -12.72 0.23
CA ASP A 251 9.82 -12.52 -0.53
C ASP A 251 9.44 -12.14 -1.96
N VAL A 252 9.66 -10.89 -2.35
CA VAL A 252 9.17 -10.35 -3.63
C VAL A 252 9.95 -10.88 -4.85
N LEU A 253 11.14 -11.43 -4.64
CA LEU A 253 12.00 -11.94 -5.73
C LEU A 253 11.77 -13.42 -6.03
N SER A 254 11.29 -14.19 -5.05
CA SER A 254 10.91 -15.60 -5.22
C SER A 254 9.39 -15.83 -5.17
N GLY A 255 8.63 -14.82 -4.75
CA GLY A 255 7.19 -14.85 -4.51
C GLY A 255 6.76 -15.56 -3.24
N LYS A 256 7.66 -16.22 -2.51
CA LYS A 256 7.30 -17.09 -1.38
C LYS A 256 6.62 -16.32 -0.25
N ALA A 257 5.38 -16.69 0.08
CA ALA A 257 4.66 -16.20 1.25
C ALA A 257 4.89 -17.12 2.47
N THR A 258 5.37 -16.55 3.57
CA THR A 258 5.59 -17.27 4.84
C THR A 258 4.62 -16.73 5.90
N ALA A 259 3.74 -17.61 6.40
CA ALA A 259 2.72 -17.22 7.36
C ALA A 259 3.35 -16.72 8.67
N VAL A 260 2.87 -15.57 9.17
CA VAL A 260 3.21 -15.04 10.49
C VAL A 260 2.14 -15.45 11.50
N GLY A 261 0.87 -15.29 11.15
CA GLY A 261 -0.25 -15.66 12.02
C GLY A 261 -1.61 -15.27 11.48
N ASP A 262 -2.66 -15.76 12.15
CA ASP A 262 -4.05 -15.45 11.85
C ASP A 262 -4.44 -14.10 12.47
N PHE A 263 -5.27 -13.32 11.76
CA PHE A 263 -5.95 -12.17 12.37
C PHE A 263 -7.15 -12.66 13.22
N PRO A 264 -7.53 -11.94 14.29
CA PRO A 264 -8.69 -12.30 15.10
C PRO A 264 -9.98 -12.35 14.29
N ALA A 265 -10.89 -13.26 14.64
CA ALA A 265 -12.16 -13.45 13.92
C ALA A 265 -12.98 -12.16 13.79
N GLY A 266 -12.94 -11.27 14.79
CA GLY A 266 -13.64 -9.97 14.77
C GLY A 266 -12.88 -8.84 14.06
N ARG A 267 -11.67 -9.09 13.54
CA ARG A 267 -10.79 -8.10 12.89
C ARG A 267 -10.11 -8.71 11.66
N GLN A 268 -10.92 -9.11 10.70
CA GLN A 268 -10.42 -9.68 9.44
C GLN A 268 -9.85 -8.56 8.56
N VAL A 269 -8.53 -8.37 8.63
CA VAL A 269 -7.79 -7.38 7.84
C VAL A 269 -7.76 -7.78 6.36
N VAL A 270 -8.07 -6.84 5.48
CA VAL A 270 -8.14 -7.02 4.02
C VAL A 270 -7.12 -6.16 3.27
N ASP A 271 -6.60 -5.12 3.90
CA ASP A 271 -5.52 -4.30 3.38
C ASP A 271 -4.56 -3.86 4.50
N VAL A 272 -3.29 -3.59 4.16
CA VAL A 272 -2.25 -3.22 5.12
C VAL A 272 -1.42 -2.05 4.61
N ALA A 273 -1.03 -1.17 5.52
CA ALA A 273 -0.13 -0.06 5.25
C ALA A 273 0.90 0.04 6.39
N LEU A 274 2.16 0.29 6.06
CA LEU A 274 3.30 0.32 6.96
C LEU A 274 3.72 1.79 7.13
N PRO A 275 3.55 2.38 8.33
CA PRO A 275 4.07 3.70 8.62
C PRO A 275 5.56 3.81 8.29
N LEU A 276 5.94 4.98 7.79
CA LEU A 276 7.29 5.29 7.36
C LEU A 276 8.20 5.55 8.57
N ASN A 277 9.51 5.36 8.40
CA ASN A 277 10.54 5.75 9.38
C ASN A 277 10.35 5.17 10.80
N GLN A 278 9.84 3.96 10.89
CA GLN A 278 9.85 3.20 12.15
C GLN A 278 11.28 2.73 12.44
N HIS A 279 11.72 2.78 13.70
CA HIS A 279 13.07 2.41 14.15
C HIS A 279 13.03 1.32 15.22
#